data_AF-B8BA96-F1
#
_entry.id   AF-B8BA96-F1
#
_cell.length_a   1.000
_cell.length_b   1.000
_cell.length_c   1.000
_cell.angle_alpha   90.00
_cell.angle_beta   90.00
_cell.angle_gamma   90.00
#
_symmetry.space_group_name_H-M   'P 1'
#
loop_
_entity.id
_entity.type
_entity.pdbx_description
1 polymer ?
#
loop_
_entity_poly.entity_id
_entity_poly.type
_entity_poly.pdbx_seq_one_letter_code
_entity_poly.pdbx_strand_id
1 'polypeptide(L)'
;MFDNGDNLISYFIKLLSKGNLVDILDPQVKMEEGGEVHEVATLAAICTKLKGDERPSMREVEMTLENIVLKKGPSRRGNTSLCRPDENGNSALQTLIEGVTTKASRQYSMELEMLSSSFPR
;
A
#
# COMPACT_ATOMS: atom_id res chain seq x y z
N MET A 1 18.81 20.62 -18.78
CA MET A 1 18.63 22.07 -18.60
C MET A 1 17.19 22.35 -19.01
N PHE A 2 16.33 22.80 -18.10
CA PHE A 2 14.96 23.16 -18.46
C PHE A 2 15.02 24.50 -19.19
N ASP A 3 14.68 24.55 -20.47
CA ASP A 3 14.73 25.79 -21.23
C ASP A 3 13.55 26.70 -20.86
N ASN A 4 13.88 27.97 -20.59
CA ASN A 4 13.02 29.14 -20.70
C ASN A 4 11.57 29.00 -20.20
N GLY A 5 11.39 28.66 -18.91
CA GLY A 5 10.11 28.73 -18.21
C GLY A 5 9.40 27.39 -17.99
N ASP A 6 9.90 26.31 -18.60
CA ASP A 6 9.40 24.96 -18.32
C ASP A 6 9.87 24.50 -16.93
N ASN A 7 8.94 24.34 -15.99
CA ASN A 7 9.24 23.73 -14.70
C ASN A 7 9.16 22.19 -14.80
N LEU A 8 9.66 21.50 -13.77
CA LEU A 8 9.67 20.03 -13.71
C LEU A 8 8.27 19.43 -13.96
N ILE A 9 7.22 20.04 -13.42
CA ILE A 9 5.84 19.58 -13.58
C ILE A 9 5.41 19.69 -15.04
N SER A 10 5.70 20.83 -15.70
CA SER A 10 5.35 21.06 -17.10
C SER A 10 6.08 20.08 -18.04
N TYR A 11 7.35 19.78 -17.74
CA TYR A 11 8.12 18.77 -18.44
C TYR A 11 7.54 17.35 -18.25
N PHE A 12 7.17 17.00 -17.02
CA PHE A 12 6.51 15.75 -16.68
C PHE A 12 5.20 15.56 -17.47
N ILE A 13 4.31 16.55 -17.45
CA ILE A 13 3.02 16.51 -18.18
C ILE A 13 3.24 16.39 -19.70
N LYS A 14 4.24 17.08 -20.25
CA LYS A 14 4.58 17.02 -21.67
C LYS A 14 5.05 15.62 -22.08
N LEU A 15 5.82 14.93 -21.25
CA LEU A 15 6.24 13.55 -21.54
C LEU A 15 5.11 12.55 -21.33
N LEU A 16 4.30 12.73 -20.28
CA LEU A 16 3.12 11.90 -20.02
C LEU A 16 2.15 11.94 -21.21
N SER A 17 1.85 13.13 -21.74
CA SER A 17 0.94 13.30 -22.89
C SER A 17 1.49 12.72 -24.20
N LYS A 18 2.82 12.62 -24.33
CA LYS A 18 3.48 11.96 -25.47
C LYS A 18 3.60 10.45 -25.32
N GLY A 19 3.26 9.89 -24.16
CA GLY A 19 3.50 8.47 -23.84
C GLY A 19 4.96 8.14 -23.54
N ASN A 20 5.83 9.14 -23.36
CA ASN A 20 7.27 8.96 -23.17
C ASN A 20 7.68 9.03 -21.70
N LEU A 21 6.90 8.40 -20.81
CA LEU A 21 7.24 8.31 -19.38
C LEU A 21 8.60 7.66 -19.15
N VAL A 22 9.00 6.71 -20.01
CA VAL A 22 10.26 5.97 -19.90
C VAL A 22 11.48 6.90 -19.78
N ASP A 23 11.45 8.10 -20.33
CA ASP A 23 12.60 9.03 -20.29
C ASP A 23 12.83 9.63 -18.90
N ILE A 24 11.81 9.66 -18.04
CA ILE A 24 11.87 10.26 -16.69
C ILE A 24 11.75 9.25 -15.55
N LEU A 25 11.43 7.99 -15.85
CA LEU A 25 11.43 6.96 -14.82
C LEU A 25 12.84 6.76 -14.27
N ASP A 26 12.91 6.53 -12.97
CA ASP A 26 14.14 6.07 -12.35
C ASP A 26 14.58 4.75 -13.00
N PRO A 27 15.88 4.54 -13.28
CA PRO A 27 16.37 3.31 -13.86
C PRO A 27 15.87 2.03 -13.17
N GLN A 28 15.67 2.05 -11.85
CA GLN A 28 15.13 0.90 -11.10
C GLN A 28 13.68 0.60 -11.51
N VAL A 29 12.84 1.64 -11.62
CA VAL A 29 11.42 1.50 -12.01
C VAL A 29 11.28 1.06 -13.48
N LYS A 30 12.22 1.43 -14.36
CA LYS A 30 12.23 0.94 -15.76
C LYS A 30 12.43 -0.57 -15.86
N MET A 31 13.12 -1.17 -14.89
CA MET A 31 13.40 -2.60 -14.85
C MET A 31 12.27 -3.39 -14.22
N GLU A 32 11.35 -2.74 -13.50
CA GLU A 32 10.19 -3.39 -12.91
C GLU A 32 9.13 -3.64 -13.99
N GLU A 33 8.70 -4.90 -14.15
CA GLU A 33 7.57 -5.24 -15.01
C GLU A 33 6.26 -4.81 -14.31
N GLY A 34 5.86 -3.56 -14.54
CA GLY A 34 4.66 -2.98 -13.97
C GLY A 34 3.90 -2.06 -14.91
N GLY A 35 2.70 -2.50 -15.31
CA GLY A 35 1.75 -1.67 -16.08
C GLY A 35 1.15 -0.50 -15.29
N GLU A 36 1.34 -0.47 -13.97
CA GLU A 36 0.80 0.56 -13.08
C GLU A 36 1.43 1.95 -13.26
N VAL A 37 2.63 2.02 -13.82
CA VAL A 37 3.40 3.26 -13.92
C VAL A 37 2.61 4.35 -14.64
N HIS A 38 1.88 4.00 -15.69
CA HIS A 38 1.06 4.96 -16.42
C HIS A 38 -0.13 5.46 -15.59
N GLU A 39 -0.77 4.58 -14.81
CA GLU A 39 -1.91 4.93 -13.95
C GLU A 39 -1.46 5.85 -12.80
N VAL A 40 -0.32 5.52 -12.16
CA VAL A 40 0.27 6.35 -11.09
C VAL A 40 0.74 7.70 -11.63
N ALA A 41 1.37 7.74 -12.80
CA ALA A 41 1.79 8.98 -13.43
C ALA A 41 0.59 9.88 -13.79
N THR A 42 -0.50 9.28 -14.26
CA THR A 42 -1.75 10.00 -14.52
C THR A 42 -2.32 10.60 -13.24
N LEU A 43 -2.35 9.83 -12.14
CA LEU A 43 -2.80 10.34 -10.85
C LEU A 43 -1.92 11.51 -10.36
N ALA A 44 -0.60 11.38 -10.46
CA ALA A 44 0.34 12.44 -10.10
C ALA A 44 0.13 13.73 -10.93
N ALA A 45 -0.21 13.61 -12.22
CA ALA A 45 -0.53 14.75 -13.08
C ALA A 45 -1.75 15.53 -12.58
N ILE A 46 -2.79 14.83 -12.09
CA ILE A 46 -3.98 15.48 -11.55
C ILE A 46 -3.66 16.13 -10.19
N CYS A 47 -2.91 15.46 -9.33
CA CYS A 47 -2.50 15.99 -8.01
C CYS A 47 -1.65 17.27 -8.11
N THR A 48 -0.87 17.42 -9.20
CA THR A 48 0.05 18.54 -9.40
C THR A 48 -0.55 19.71 -10.20
N LYS A 49 -1.86 19.68 -10.48
CA LYS A 49 -2.55 20.78 -11.16
C LYS A 49 -2.38 22.11 -10.43
N LEU A 50 -2.24 23.19 -11.20
CA LEU A 50 -2.01 24.53 -10.64
C LEU A 50 -3.21 24.98 -9.78
N LYS A 51 -4.42 24.71 -10.26
CA LYS A 51 -5.67 25.02 -9.57
C LYS A 51 -5.99 23.96 -8.51
N GLY A 52 -6.22 24.41 -7.28
CA GLY A 52 -6.45 23.52 -6.13
C GLY A 52 -7.78 22.77 -6.18
N ASP A 53 -8.82 23.39 -6.75
CA ASP A 53 -10.15 22.82 -6.98
C ASP A 53 -10.17 21.70 -8.02
N GLU A 54 -9.15 21.64 -8.88
CA GLU A 54 -9.00 20.56 -9.85
C GLU A 54 -8.18 19.37 -9.29
N ARG A 55 -7.62 19.49 -8.08
CA ARG A 55 -6.87 18.42 -7.43
C ARG A 55 -7.84 17.47 -6.72
N PRO A 56 -7.60 16.15 -6.75
CA PRO A 56 -8.39 15.21 -5.98
C PRO A 56 -8.18 15.43 -4.48
N SER A 57 -9.19 15.06 -3.69
CA SER A 57 -9.04 14.91 -2.26
C SER A 57 -8.09 13.76 -1.94
N MET A 58 -7.42 13.81 -0.78
CA MET A 58 -6.52 12.71 -0.36
C MET A 58 -7.22 11.36 -0.27
N ARG A 59 -8.52 11.35 0.06
CA ARG A 59 -9.34 10.13 0.06
C ARG A 59 -9.50 9.54 -1.35
N GLU A 60 -9.71 10.38 -2.36
CA GLU A 60 -9.78 9.92 -3.75
C GLU A 60 -8.44 9.43 -4.26
N VAL A 61 -7.34 10.08 -3.87
CA VAL A 61 -5.98 9.62 -4.16
C VAL A 61 -5.75 8.24 -3.55
N GLU A 62 -6.09 8.05 -2.28
CA GLU A 62 -5.99 6.76 -1.58
C GLU A 62 -6.79 5.66 -2.29
N MET A 63 -8.08 5.88 -2.56
CA MET A 63 -8.93 4.90 -3.24
C MET A 63 -8.39 4.55 -4.64
N THR A 64 -7.85 5.53 -5.36
CA THR A 64 -7.27 5.29 -6.69
C THR A 64 -6.01 4.43 -6.60
N LEU A 65 -5.14 4.69 -5.62
CA LEU A 65 -3.94 3.90 -5.37
C LEU A 65 -4.26 2.47 -4.92
N GLU A 66 -5.23 2.29 -4.02
CA GLU A 66 -5.72 0.96 -3.62
C GLU A 66 -6.14 0.15 -4.86
N ASN A 67 -6.91 0.77 -5.77
CA ASN A 67 -7.35 0.12 -7.01
C ASN A 67 -6.19 -0.25 -7.94
N ILE A 68 -5.19 0.62 -8.09
CA ILE A 68 -4.00 0.36 -8.91
C ILE A 68 -3.26 -0.88 -8.38
N VAL A 69 -3.08 -0.98 -7.07
CA VAL A 69 -2.39 -2.12 -6.44
C VAL A 69 -3.21 -3.42 -6.59
N LEU A 70 -4.53 -3.35 -6.47
CA LEU A 70 -5.40 -4.53 -6.62
C LEU A 70 -5.38 -5.11 -8.05
N LYS A 71 -5.26 -4.26 -9.07
CA LYS A 71 -5.17 -4.69 -10.48
C LYS A 71 -3.91 -5.52 -10.78
N LYS A 72 -2.83 -5.37 -10.00
CA LYS A 72 -1.56 -6.10 -10.17
C LYS A 72 -1.69 -7.61 -9.89
N GLY A 73 -2.80 -8.08 -9.32
CA GLY A 73 -2.93 -9.46 -8.85
C GLY A 73 -1.96 -9.77 -7.70
N PRO A 74 -2.01 -10.96 -7.08
CA PRO A 74 -1.10 -11.30 -5.99
C PRO A 74 0.28 -11.69 -6.56
N SER A 75 1.01 -10.73 -7.11
CA SER A 75 2.47 -10.86 -7.25
C SER A 75 3.06 -10.81 -5.83
N ARG A 76 3.80 -11.88 -5.45
CA ARG A 76 4.28 -12.22 -4.09
C ARG A 76 4.31 -11.03 -3.12
N ARG A 77 3.22 -10.92 -2.37
CA ARG A 77 3.00 -9.93 -1.34
C ARG A 77 3.98 -10.20 -0.20
N GLY A 78 5.00 -9.36 -0.05
CA GLY A 78 5.52 -9.06 1.28
C GLY A 78 4.34 -8.52 2.09
N ASN A 79 3.96 -9.24 3.12
CA ASN A 79 2.81 -9.01 3.97
C ASN A 79 2.85 -7.63 4.66
N THR A 80 2.25 -6.61 4.04
CA THR A 80 1.79 -5.41 4.77
C THR A 80 0.28 -5.52 4.96
N SER A 81 -0.12 -6.00 6.13
CA SER A 81 -1.51 -5.99 6.58
C SER A 81 -1.90 -4.57 7.00
N LEU A 82 -2.63 -3.85 6.14
CA LEU A 82 -3.39 -2.67 6.52
C LEU A 82 -4.69 -3.14 7.19
N CYS A 83 -4.76 -3.03 8.51
CA CYS A 83 -5.99 -3.30 9.25
C CYS A 83 -6.91 -2.08 9.14
N ARG A 84 -8.10 -2.26 8.56
CA ARG A 84 -9.23 -1.34 8.79
C ARG A 84 -9.84 -1.66 10.15
N PRO A 85 -10.20 -0.68 11.00
CA PRO A 85 -11.01 -0.95 12.17
C PRO A 85 -12.45 -1.22 11.70
N ASP A 86 -12.94 -2.44 11.92
CA ASP A 86 -14.36 -2.76 11.87
C ASP A 86 -14.88 -2.92 13.31
N GLU A 87 -16.05 -2.36 13.56
CA GLU A 87 -16.74 -2.27 14.84
C GLU A 87 -17.47 -3.61 15.12
N ASN A 88 -16.73 -4.72 15.21
CA ASN A 88 -17.26 -5.94 15.80
C ASN A 88 -16.12 -6.87 16.25
N GLY A 89 -16.11 -7.19 17.55
CA GLY A 89 -14.95 -7.78 18.23
C GLY A 89 -14.63 -9.21 17.82
N ASN A 90 -13.48 -9.40 17.17
CA ASN A 90 -12.60 -10.58 17.29
C ASN A 90 -11.22 -10.31 16.64
N SER A 91 -10.35 -9.61 17.37
CA SER A 91 -8.94 -9.46 16.98
C SER A 91 -8.18 -10.78 17.16
N ALA A 92 -8.13 -11.61 16.11
CA ALA A 92 -7.21 -12.74 16.04
C ALA A 92 -6.10 -12.44 15.02
N LEU A 93 -4.97 -11.98 15.54
CA LEU A 93 -3.69 -11.94 14.84
C LEU A 93 -3.38 -13.38 14.36
N GLN A 94 -3.44 -13.64 13.06
CA GLN A 94 -2.91 -14.89 12.49
C GLN A 94 -1.68 -14.58 11.63
N THR A 95 -0.56 -14.46 12.33
CA THR A 95 0.78 -14.67 11.77
C THR A 95 1.06 -16.17 11.83
N LEU A 96 1.29 -16.83 10.70
CA LEU A 96 1.86 -18.19 10.65
C LEU A 96 2.52 -18.36 9.27
N ILE A 97 3.81 -18.02 9.11
CA ILE A 97 4.97 -18.89 9.34
C ILE A 97 4.74 -20.30 8.78
N GLU A 98 5.33 -20.57 7.62
CA GLU A 98 5.55 -21.92 7.12
C GLU A 98 6.26 -22.76 8.19
N GLY A 99 5.63 -23.87 8.59
CA GLY A 99 6.25 -24.91 9.39
C GLY A 99 5.47 -25.21 10.67
N VAL A 100 5.19 -26.50 10.87
CA VAL A 100 4.61 -27.14 12.06
C VAL A 100 3.07 -27.24 12.03
N THR A 101 2.66 -28.39 11.49
CA THR A 101 1.45 -29.12 11.86
C THR A 101 1.12 -28.98 13.35
N THR A 102 -0.08 -28.55 13.71
CA THR A 102 -0.98 -29.28 14.64
C THR A 102 -2.22 -28.45 14.91
N LYS A 103 -3.38 -29.07 14.72
CA LYS A 103 -4.65 -28.56 15.23
C LYS A 103 -4.60 -28.62 16.75
N ALA A 104 -4.77 -27.50 17.45
CA ALA A 104 -5.01 -27.54 18.89
C ALA A 104 -5.76 -26.28 19.36
N SER A 105 -7.08 -26.31 19.16
CA SER A 105 -7.98 -25.65 20.11
C SER A 105 -7.73 -26.25 21.48
N ARG A 106 -7.21 -25.48 22.44
CA ARG A 106 -7.19 -25.89 23.86
C ARG A 106 -7.60 -24.72 24.74
N GLN A 107 -8.81 -24.88 25.24
CA GLN A 107 -9.50 -24.10 26.25
C GLN A 107 -8.63 -23.99 27.51
N TYR A 108 -8.50 -22.79 28.07
CA TYR A 108 -7.92 -22.57 29.39
C TYR A 108 -8.97 -23.00 30.44
N SER A 109 -8.61 -23.92 31.35
CA SER A 109 -9.46 -24.31 32.47
C SER A 109 -9.15 -23.41 33.67
N MET A 110 -10.19 -22.91 34.36
CA MET A 110 -10.07 -21.98 35.50
C MET A 110 -9.27 -22.54 36.69
N GLU A 111 -8.97 -23.84 36.70
CA GLU A 111 -8.22 -24.51 37.76
C GLU A 111 -6.73 -24.10 37.82
N LEU A 112 -6.16 -23.54 36.73
CA LEU A 112 -4.77 -23.08 36.72
C LEU A 112 -4.54 -21.76 37.48
N GLU A 113 -5.58 -20.94 37.69
CA GLU A 113 -5.45 -19.70 38.46
C GLU A 113 -5.31 -19.94 39.96
N MET A 114 -5.91 -21.02 40.48
CA MET A 114 -5.87 -21.39 41.90
C MET A 114 -4.50 -21.91 42.35
N LEU A 115 -3.66 -22.36 41.42
CA LEU A 115 -2.32 -22.89 41.70
C LEU A 115 -1.23 -21.80 41.70
N SER A 116 -1.51 -20.62 41.12
CA SER A 116 -0.53 -19.53 41.04
C SER A 116 -0.50 -18.65 42.30
N SER A 117 -1.46 -18.77 43.21
CA SER A 117 -1.50 -18.01 44.48
C SER A 117 -0.63 -18.61 45.59
N SER A 118 0.09 -19.72 45.34
CA SER A 118 0.86 -20.44 46.36
C SER A 118 2.36 -20.10 46.39
N PHE A 119 2.78 -18.99 45.78
CA PHE A 119 4.16 -18.52 45.88
C PHE A 119 4.23 -17.20 46.67
N PRO A 120 4.88 -17.18 47.85
CA PRO A 120 5.08 -15.95 48.59
C PRO A 120 6.13 -15.06 47.90
N ARG A 121 6.08 -13.75 48.16
CA ARG A 121 7.07 -12.78 47.69
C ARG A 121 8.30 -12.73 48.59
#